data_AF-A0A934M4T1-F1
#
_entry.id   AF-A0A934M4T1-F1
#
_cell.length_a   1.000
_cell.length_b   1.000
_cell.length_c   1.000
_cell.angle_alpha   90.00
_cell.angle_beta   90.00
_cell.angle_gamma   90.00
#
_symmetry.space_group_name_H-M   'P 1'
#
loop_
_entity.id
_entity.type
_entity.pdbx_description
1 polymer ?
#
loop_
_entity_poly.entity_id
_entity_poly.type
_entity_poly.pdbx_seq_one_letter_code
_entity_poly.pdbx_strand_id
1 'polypeptide(L)'
;MSKYLKYGLGILFAVLLGLNSITVYFLYSQYSRLNTLEHKMDLIMSNTNTINNKISNDMLALKEQQKDIMTPTELANYLKVDIMLIYKSIIDNPDSKFPCIKANGEIRFSKKAIDEYMMSGNKILE
;
A
#
# COMPACT_ATOMS: atom_id res chain seq x y z
N MET A 1 27.29 -50.91 54.79
CA MET A 1 27.38 -49.82 53.78
C MET A 1 27.81 -48.54 54.49
N SER A 2 28.98 -47.99 54.14
CA SER A 2 29.60 -46.86 54.85
C SER A 2 28.73 -45.60 54.79
N LYS A 3 28.56 -44.89 55.92
CA LYS A 3 27.74 -43.66 56.02
C LYS A 3 28.12 -42.63 54.94
N TYR A 4 29.42 -42.53 54.64
CA TYR A 4 29.97 -41.64 53.61
C TYR A 4 29.46 -41.96 52.19
N LEU A 5 29.20 -43.23 51.88
CA LEU A 5 28.68 -43.64 50.57
C LEU A 5 27.22 -43.17 50.39
N LYS A 6 26.42 -43.19 51.46
CA LYS A 6 25.03 -42.69 51.42
C LYS A 6 24.97 -41.17 51.25
N TYR A 7 25.83 -40.42 51.94
CA TYR A 7 25.90 -38.97 51.78
C TYR A 7 26.42 -38.57 50.40
N GLY A 8 27.46 -39.24 49.88
CA GLY A 8 27.95 -39.00 48.52
C GLY A 8 26.91 -39.26 47.43
N LEU A 9 26.13 -40.34 47.57
CA LEU A 9 25.05 -40.65 46.63
C LEU A 9 23.89 -39.64 46.70
N GLY A 10 23.53 -39.18 47.91
CA GLY A 10 22.50 -38.15 48.08
C GLY A 10 22.89 -36.80 47.49
N ILE A 11 24.15 -36.38 47.67
CA ILE A 11 24.69 -35.15 47.08
C ILE A 11 24.70 -35.27 45.55
N LEU A 12 25.15 -36.40 45.00
CA LEU A 12 25.17 -36.64 43.55
C LEU A 12 23.75 -36.54 42.96
N PHE A 13 22.75 -37.12 43.64
CA PHE A 13 21.36 -37.08 43.21
C PHE A 13 20.78 -35.65 43.24
N ALA A 14 21.08 -34.88 44.29
CA ALA A 14 20.67 -33.48 44.39
C ALA A 14 21.29 -32.60 43.29
N VAL A 15 22.57 -32.81 42.96
CA VAL A 15 23.25 -32.11 41.87
C VAL A 15 22.63 -32.46 40.52
N LEU A 16 22.33 -33.74 40.27
CA LEU A 16 21.64 -34.20 39.05
C LEU A 16 20.24 -33.59 38.89
N LEU A 17 19.47 -33.50 39.97
CA LEU A 17 18.16 -32.86 39.96
C LEU A 17 18.25 -31.35 39.73
N GLY A 18 19.22 -30.68 40.35
CA GLY A 18 19.48 -29.26 40.15
C GLY A 18 19.84 -28.93 38.71
N LEU A 19 20.77 -29.69 38.13
CA LEU A 19 21.18 -29.54 36.73
C LEU A 19 20.00 -29.77 35.77
N ASN A 20 19.23 -30.85 35.96
CA ASN A 20 18.04 -31.11 35.14
C ASN A 20 17.01 -29.98 35.23
N SER A 21 16.75 -29.46 36.43
CA SER A 21 15.80 -28.37 36.63
C SER A 21 16.24 -27.09 35.92
N ILE A 22 17.54 -26.77 35.95
CA ILE A 22 18.12 -25.64 35.22
C ILE A 22 17.98 -25.84 33.71
N THR A 23 18.29 -27.04 33.21
CA THR A 23 18.17 -27.36 31.77
C THR A 23 16.73 -27.25 31.28
N VAL A 24 15.77 -27.77 32.05
CA VAL A 24 14.33 -27.68 31.71
C VAL A 24 13.87 -26.23 31.72
N TYR A 25 14.27 -25.43 32.72
CA TYR A 25 13.94 -24.01 32.78
C TYR A 25 14.49 -23.24 31.57
N PHE A 26 15.75 -23.50 31.20
CA PHE A 26 16.39 -22.85 30.05
C PHE A 26 15.68 -23.22 28.74
N LEU A 27 15.37 -24.51 28.53
CA LEU A 27 14.63 -24.97 27.34
C LEU A 27 13.25 -24.32 27.26
N TYR A 28 12.52 -24.25 28.37
CA TYR A 28 11.22 -23.59 28.44
C TYR A 28 11.31 -22.09 28.12
N SER A 29 12.30 -21.39 28.68
CA SER A 29 12.51 -19.97 28.42
C SER A 29 12.86 -19.69 26.95
N GLN A 30 13.58 -20.59 26.28
CA GLN A 30 13.91 -20.42 24.86
C GLN A 30 12.70 -20.73 23.98
N TYR A 31 11.92 -21.75 24.33
CA TYR A 31 10.69 -22.10 23.61
C TYR A 31 9.65 -20.97 23.67
N SER A 32 9.42 -20.37 24.85
CA SER A 32 8.46 -19.27 25.00
C SER A 32 8.86 -18.03 24.18
N ARG A 33 10.17 -17.73 24.10
CA ARG A 33 10.71 -16.66 23.26
C ARG A 33 10.49 -16.94 21.77
N LEU A 34 10.71 -18.17 21.33
CA LEU A 34 10.46 -18.60 19.94
C LEU A 34 8.99 -18.47 19.58
N ASN A 35 8.08 -18.97 20.42
CA ASN A 35 6.63 -18.88 20.18
C ASN A 35 6.15 -17.42 20.10
N THR A 36 6.72 -16.54 20.94
CA THR A 36 6.42 -15.09 20.89
C THR A 36 6.94 -14.45 19.59
N LEU A 37 8.08 -14.92 19.08
CA LEU A 37 8.65 -14.42 17.83
C LEU A 37 7.83 -14.87 16.61
N GLU A 38 7.38 -16.12 16.61
CA GLU A 38 6.50 -16.70 15.58
C GLU A 38 5.19 -15.91 15.47
N HIS A 39 4.50 -15.67 16.59
CA HIS A 39 3.29 -14.85 16.60
C HIS A 39 3.51 -13.42 16.09
N LYS A 40 4.67 -12.80 16.39
CA LYS A 40 5.00 -11.47 15.85
C LYS A 40 5.26 -11.51 14.35
N MET A 41 5.86 -12.59 13.85
CA MET A 41 6.15 -12.77 12.43
C MET A 41 4.87 -12.97 11.62
N ASP A 42 3.92 -13.76 12.12
CA ASP A 42 2.60 -13.95 11.51
C ASP A 42 1.83 -12.62 11.42
N LEU A 43 1.89 -11.81 12.48
CA LEU A 43 1.26 -10.49 12.50
C LEU A 43 1.87 -9.55 11.46
N ILE A 44 3.20 -9.55 11.32
CA ILE A 44 3.90 -8.76 10.30
C ILE A 44 3.48 -9.23 8.91
N MET A 45 3.46 -10.54 8.64
CA MET A 45 3.12 -11.08 7.33
C MET A 45 1.67 -10.78 6.94
N SER A 46 0.72 -10.88 7.89
CA SER A 46 -0.68 -10.49 7.70
C SER A 46 -0.82 -8.99 7.38
N ASN A 47 -0.09 -8.13 8.11
CA ASN A 47 -0.11 -6.69 7.87
C ASN A 47 0.51 -6.34 6.52
N THR A 48 1.61 -6.99 6.13
CA THR A 48 2.24 -6.80 4.82
C THR A 48 1.30 -7.20 3.68
N ASN A 49 0.60 -8.33 3.80
CA ASN A 49 -0.39 -8.75 2.80
C ASN A 49 -1.55 -7.74 2.69
N THR A 50 -2.02 -7.21 3.82
CA THR A 50 -3.08 -6.18 3.85
C THR A 50 -2.62 -4.88 3.18
N ILE A 51 -1.39 -4.43 3.46
CA ILE A 51 -0.82 -3.23 2.85
C ILE A 51 -0.63 -3.43 1.34
N ASN A 52 -0.08 -4.57 0.93
CA ASN A 52 0.13 -4.88 -0.49
C ASN A 52 -1.20 -4.92 -1.26
N ASN A 53 -2.23 -5.54 -0.69
CA ASN A 53 -3.56 -5.55 -1.31
C ASN A 53 -4.15 -4.15 -1.41
N LYS A 54 -3.98 -3.31 -0.39
CA LYS A 54 -4.42 -1.91 -0.42
C LYS A 54 -3.70 -1.12 -1.51
N ILE A 55 -2.38 -1.22 -1.59
CA ILE A 55 -1.57 -0.54 -2.64
C ILE A 55 -1.99 -1.00 -4.03
N SER A 56 -2.23 -2.30 -4.23
CA SER A 56 -2.65 -2.84 -5.52
C SER A 56 -4.02 -2.31 -5.95
N ASN A 57 -4.98 -2.24 -5.02
CA ASN A 57 -6.30 -1.67 -5.27
C ASN A 57 -6.23 -0.16 -5.55
N ASP A 58 -5.45 0.59 -4.77
CA ASP A 58 -5.26 2.02 -4.97
C ASP A 58 -4.59 2.31 -6.33
N MET A 59 -3.64 1.46 -6.75
CA MET A 59 -3.00 1.56 -8.07
C MET A 59 -3.96 1.26 -9.22
N LEU A 60 -4.87 0.29 -9.05
CA LEU A 60 -5.92 0.01 -10.04
C LEU A 60 -6.90 1.19 -10.15
N ALA A 61 -7.34 1.76 -9.03
CA ALA A 61 -8.20 2.94 -9.01
C ALA A 61 -7.51 4.15 -9.67
N LEU A 62 -6.20 4.35 -9.42
CA LEU A 62 -5.42 5.40 -10.08
C LEU A 62 -5.32 5.18 -11.60
N LYS A 63 -5.17 3.92 -12.03
CA LYS A 63 -5.09 3.55 -13.45
C LYS A 63 -6.43 3.73 -14.16
N GLU A 64 -7.54 3.49 -13.48
CA GLU A 64 -8.88 3.81 -13.97
C GLU A 64 -9.09 5.33 -14.09
N GLN A 65 -8.68 6.11 -13.08
CA GLN A 65 -8.73 7.57 -13.16
C GLN A 65 -7.86 8.16 -14.28
N GLN A 66 -6.70 7.55 -14.57
CA GLN A 66 -5.85 7.97 -15.69
C GLN A 66 -6.47 7.69 -17.06
N LYS A 67 -7.33 6.66 -17.20
CA LYS A 67 -8.03 6.41 -18.48
C LYS A 67 -8.99 7.53 -18.87
N ASP A 68 -9.46 8.31 -17.89
CA ASP A 68 -10.38 9.42 -18.11
C ASP A 68 -9.66 10.75 -18.39
N ILE A 69 -8.33 10.74 -18.55
CA ILE A 69 -7.55 11.94 -18.88
C ILE A 69 -7.15 11.91 -20.36
N MET A 70 -7.57 12.94 -21.10
CA MET A 70 -7.29 13.14 -22.51
C MET A 70 -6.25 14.24 -22.73
N THR A 71 -5.40 14.05 -23.73
CA THR A 71 -4.54 15.09 -24.33
C THR A 71 -5.37 16.08 -25.17
N PRO A 72 -4.82 17.25 -25.53
CA PRO A 72 -5.52 18.19 -26.42
C PRO A 72 -5.96 17.55 -27.75
N THR A 73 -5.13 16.67 -28.32
CA THR A 73 -5.44 15.94 -29.54
C THR A 73 -6.61 14.97 -29.36
N GLU A 74 -6.62 14.22 -28.26
CA GLU A 74 -7.70 13.29 -27.94
C GLU A 74 -9.00 14.04 -27.65
N LEU A 75 -8.94 15.19 -26.98
CA LEU A 75 -10.10 16.06 -26.78
C LEU A 75 -10.67 16.56 -28.11
N ALA A 76 -9.81 17.02 -29.03
CA ALA A 76 -10.24 17.48 -30.34
C ALA A 76 -10.97 16.37 -31.11
N ASN A 77 -10.44 15.15 -31.08
CA ASN A 77 -11.07 13.98 -31.68
C ASN A 77 -12.39 13.61 -30.98
N TYR A 78 -12.44 13.68 -29.65
CA TYR A 78 -13.64 13.40 -28.85
C TYR A 78 -14.78 14.35 -29.18
N LEU A 79 -14.47 15.65 -29.28
CA LEU A 79 -15.42 16.71 -29.61
C LEU A 79 -15.70 16.83 -31.12
N LYS A 80 -14.91 16.15 -31.96
CA LYS A 80 -14.93 16.24 -33.43
C LYS A 80 -14.72 17.67 -33.93
N VAL A 81 -13.73 18.35 -33.36
CA VAL A 81 -13.36 19.74 -33.69
C VAL A 81 -11.90 19.82 -34.12
N ASP A 82 -11.53 20.92 -34.76
CA ASP A 82 -10.13 21.18 -35.10
C ASP A 82 -9.30 21.35 -33.82
N ILE A 83 -8.15 20.69 -33.75
CA ILE A 83 -7.21 20.83 -32.64
C ILE A 83 -6.77 22.28 -32.45
N MET A 84 -6.67 23.07 -33.52
CA MET A 84 -6.29 24.47 -33.45
C MET A 84 -7.33 25.31 -32.69
N LEU A 85 -8.60 24.90 -32.73
CA LEU A 85 -9.68 25.53 -31.96
C LEU A 85 -9.54 25.25 -30.47
N ILE A 86 -9.08 24.04 -30.10
CA ILE A 86 -8.75 23.72 -28.70
C ILE A 86 -7.59 24.59 -28.21
N TYR A 87 -6.53 24.75 -29.01
CA TYR A 87 -5.42 25.61 -28.62
C TYR A 87 -5.86 27.07 -28.45
N LYS A 88 -6.51 27.63 -29.46
CA LYS A 88 -6.91 29.04 -29.47
C LYS A 88 -7.95 29.39 -28.41
N SER A 89 -8.97 28.56 -28.23
CA SER A 89 -10.13 28.88 -27.37
C SER A 89 -9.97 28.42 -25.92
N ILE A 90 -9.06 27.47 -25.66
CA ILE A 90 -8.91 26.87 -24.32
C ILE A 90 -7.49 27.02 -23.77
N ILE A 91 -6.47 26.65 -24.54
CA ILE A 91 -5.09 26.60 -24.03
C ILE A 91 -4.46 28.00 -23.98
N ASP A 92 -4.62 28.76 -25.05
CA ASP A 92 -4.04 30.10 -25.23
C ASP A 92 -4.95 31.20 -24.69
N ASN A 93 -6.20 30.86 -24.36
CA ASN A 93 -7.18 31.80 -23.80
C ASN A 93 -7.17 31.74 -22.26
N PRO A 94 -6.60 32.74 -21.56
CA PRO A 94 -6.53 32.74 -20.10
C PRO A 94 -7.90 32.87 -19.42
N ASP A 95 -8.91 33.40 -20.12
CA ASP A 95 -10.26 33.58 -19.62
C ASP A 95 -11.17 32.37 -19.90
N SER A 96 -10.62 31.31 -20.50
CA SER A 96 -11.37 30.09 -20.77
C SER A 96 -11.82 29.43 -19.47
N LYS A 97 -13.14 29.26 -19.32
CA LYS A 97 -13.76 28.51 -18.22
C LYS A 97 -13.82 27.01 -18.51
N PHE A 98 -13.20 26.57 -19.61
CA PHE A 98 -13.25 25.18 -20.01
C PHE A 98 -12.46 24.31 -19.02
N PRO A 99 -13.02 23.19 -18.52
CA PRO A 99 -12.37 22.39 -17.50
C PRO A 99 -11.09 21.73 -18.05
N CYS A 100 -9.95 22.14 -17.50
CA CYS A 100 -8.63 21.61 -17.84
C CYS A 100 -7.79 21.39 -16.59
N ILE A 101 -6.82 20.49 -16.69
CA ILE A 101 -5.87 20.11 -15.64
C ILE A 101 -4.48 20.46 -16.17
N LYS A 102 -3.74 21.30 -15.43
CA LYS A 102 -2.32 21.55 -15.69
C LYS A 102 -1.48 20.64 -14.82
N ALA A 103 -0.82 19.66 -15.43
CA ALA A 103 0.07 18.72 -14.74
C ALA A 103 1.43 18.71 -15.44
N ASN A 104 2.51 18.94 -14.70
CA ASN A 104 3.88 18.93 -15.22
C ASN A 104 4.13 19.84 -16.44
N GLY A 105 3.45 20.99 -16.50
CA GLY A 105 3.58 21.94 -17.62
C GLY A 105 2.76 21.56 -18.86
N GLU A 106 2.06 20.43 -18.84
CA GLU A 106 1.18 20.00 -19.92
C GLU A 106 -0.29 20.21 -19.55
N ILE A 107 -1.10 20.56 -20.54
CA ILE A 107 -2.56 20.65 -20.39
C ILE A 107 -3.18 19.28 -20.70
N ARG A 108 -4.11 18.88 -19.85
CA ARG A 108 -4.86 17.64 -19.90
C ARG A 108 -6.34 17.89 -19.60
N PHE A 109 -7.21 16.99 -20.04
CA PHE A 109 -8.66 17.17 -19.95
C PHE A 109 -9.32 15.93 -19.35
N SER A 110 -10.09 16.09 -18.26
CA SER A 110 -10.86 14.98 -17.72
C SER A 110 -12.14 14.79 -18.53
N LYS A 111 -12.33 13.60 -19.12
CA LYS A 111 -13.53 13.26 -19.89
C LYS A 111 -14.80 13.52 -19.10
N LYS A 112 -14.86 13.09 -17.84
CA LYS A 112 -16.01 13.34 -16.96
C LYS A 112 -16.31 14.83 -16.79
N ALA A 113 -15.29 15.65 -16.54
CA ALA A 113 -15.48 17.10 -16.40
C ALA A 113 -15.94 17.75 -17.71
N ILE A 114 -15.46 17.27 -18.86
CA ILE A 114 -15.93 17.71 -20.17
C ILE A 114 -17.40 17.32 -20.38
N ASP A 115 -17.77 16.08 -20.04
CA ASP A 115 -19.14 15.59 -20.21
C ASP A 115 -20.12 16.38 -19.34
N GLU A 116 -19.77 16.65 -18.07
CA GLU A 116 -20.55 17.51 -17.18
C GLU A 116 -20.66 18.95 -17.71
N TYR A 117 -19.55 19.51 -18.21
CA TYR A 117 -19.54 20.85 -18.81
C TYR A 117 -20.44 20.93 -20.04
N MET A 118 -20.44 19.90 -20.89
CA MET A 118 -21.31 19.80 -22.06
C MET A 118 -22.78 19.64 -21.69
N MET A 119 -23.08 18.81 -20.69
CA MET A 119 -24.44 18.62 -20.19
C MET A 119 -25.03 19.89 -19.57
N SER A 120 -24.18 20.77 -19.02
CA SER A 120 -24.62 22.04 -18.45
C SER A 120 -25.02 23.10 -19.50
N GLY A 121 -24.97 22.77 -20.79
CA GLY A 121 -25.40 23.63 -21.89
C GLY A 121 -24.39 24.71 -22.29
N ASN A 122 -23.16 24.64 -21.76
CA ASN A 122 -22.08 25.52 -22.15
C ASN A 122 -21.61 25.17 -23.57
N LYS A 123 -21.58 26.16 -24.47
CA LYS A 123 -20.96 26.00 -25.78
C LYS A 123 -19.45 26.08 -25.64
N ILE A 124 -18.74 25.13 -26.26
CA ILE A 124 -17.28 25.04 -26.18
C ILE A 124 -16.61 26.07 -27.12
N LEU A 125 -17.31 26.47 -28.19
CA LEU A 125 -16.69 27.17 -29.32
C LEU A 125 -17.72 28.10 -29.97
N GLU A 126 -17.70 29.39 -29.61
CA GLU A 126 -18.24 30.49 -30.43
C GLU A 126 -17.08 31.28 -31.03
#